data_AF-A0AAD4BAI7-F1
#
_entry.id   AF-A0AAD4BAI7-F1
#
_cell.length_a   1.000
_cell.length_b   1.000
_cell.length_c   1.000
_cell.angle_alpha   90.00
_cell.angle_beta   90.00
_cell.angle_gamma   90.00
#
_symmetry.space_group_name_H-M   'P 1'
#
loop_
_entity.id
_entity.type
_entity.pdbx_description
1 polymer ?
#
loop_
_entity_poly.entity_id
_entity_poly.type
_entity_poly.pdbx_seq_one_letter_code
_entity_poly.pdbx_strand_id
1 'polypeptide(L)'
;MSVTQKQQEYVAKLEAEIDALQTRLGQHENAEEIVSRHIKLLHRYNEAKDATQILIGRLAAIRGTTIRQIHQDMGLLDEDAN
;
A
#
# COMPACT_ATOMS: atom_id res chain seq x y z
N MET A 1 5.64 -45.98 8.21
CA MET A 1 6.35 -44.74 7.82
C MET A 1 7.16 -44.29 9.02
N SER A 2 8.49 -44.29 8.94
CA SER A 2 9.32 -43.80 10.05
C SER A 2 9.08 -42.29 10.21
N VAL A 3 9.27 -41.77 11.43
CA VAL A 3 9.09 -40.34 11.73
C VAL A 3 9.96 -39.47 10.80
N THR A 4 11.15 -39.95 10.45
CA THR A 4 12.09 -39.32 9.53
C THR A 4 11.52 -39.16 8.12
N GLN A 5 10.76 -40.15 7.64
CA GLN A 5 10.20 -40.13 6.29
C GLN A 5 9.03 -39.15 6.18
N LYS A 6 8.19 -39.05 7.23
CA LYS A 6 7.14 -38.01 7.30
C LYS A 6 7.73 -36.59 7.39
N GLN A 7 8.85 -36.42 8.10
CA GLN A 7 9.55 -35.13 8.16
C GLN A 7 10.12 -34.75 6.79
N GLN A 8 10.73 -35.68 6.06
CA GLN A 8 11.25 -35.43 4.72
C GLN A 8 10.14 -35.02 3.73
N GLU A 9 9.00 -35.72 3.75
CA GLU A 9 7.84 -35.36 2.91
C GLU A 9 7.27 -33.98 3.25
N TYR A 10 7.26 -33.61 4.53
CA TYR A 10 6.79 -32.30 4.97
C TYR A 10 7.73 -31.17 4.54
N VAL A 11 9.04 -31.37 4.70
CA VAL A 11 10.06 -30.42 4.23
C VAL A 11 9.97 -30.23 2.72
N ALA A 12 9.85 -31.31 1.94
CA ALA A 12 9.74 -31.23 0.48
C ALA A 12 8.49 -30.45 0.02
N LYS A 13 7.36 -30.57 0.74
CA LYS A 13 6.16 -29.78 0.46
C LYS A 13 6.39 -28.29 0.72
N LEU A 14 7.02 -27.95 1.84
CA LEU A 14 7.33 -26.56 2.19
C LEU A 14 8.30 -25.94 1.19
N GLU A 15 9.32 -26.67 0.76
CA GLU A 15 10.27 -26.21 -0.27
C GLU A 15 9.57 -25.93 -1.61
N ALA A 16 8.67 -26.82 -2.05
CA ALA A 16 7.89 -26.62 -3.27
C ALA A 16 6.96 -25.40 -3.18
N GLU A 17 6.38 -25.15 -1.99
CA GLU A 17 5.53 -23.98 -1.76
C GLU A 17 6.35 -22.67 -1.76
N ILE A 18 7.54 -22.68 -1.15
CA ILE A 18 8.48 -21.55 -1.18
C ILE A 18 8.87 -21.21 -2.62
N ASP A 19 9.21 -22.20 -3.44
CA ASP A 19 9.62 -22.00 -4.83
C ASP A 19 8.48 -21.44 -5.69
N ALA A 20 7.25 -21.93 -5.49
CA ALA A 20 6.05 -21.40 -6.13
C ALA A 20 5.77 -19.94 -5.73
N LEU A 21 5.95 -19.59 -4.45
CA LEU A 21 5.79 -18.24 -3.94
C LEU A 21 6.88 -17.29 -4.46
N GLN A 22 8.14 -17.73 -4.50
CA GLN A 22 9.26 -16.97 -5.07
C GLN A 22 9.07 -16.72 -6.56
N THR A 23 8.59 -17.71 -7.31
CA THR A 23 8.28 -17.54 -8.74
C THR A 23 7.19 -16.50 -8.97
N ARG A 24 6.14 -16.48 -8.13
CA ARG A 24 5.06 -15.48 -8.21
C ARG A 24 5.52 -14.07 -7.82
N LEU A 25 6.44 -13.97 -6.86
CA LEU A 25 6.99 -12.69 -6.41
C LEU A 25 7.96 -12.09 -7.45
N GLY A 26 8.68 -12.95 -8.17
CA GLY A 26 9.75 -12.57 -9.09
C GLY A 26 11.08 -13.11 -8.59
N GLN A 27 11.87 -13.73 -9.48
CA GLN A 27 13.19 -14.23 -9.13
C GLN A 27 14.05 -13.06 -8.63
N HIS A 28 14.59 -13.20 -7.41
CA HIS A 28 15.41 -12.20 -6.69
C HIS A 28 14.67 -11.01 -6.06
N GLU A 29 13.35 -11.01 -6.04
CA GLU A 29 12.58 -9.99 -5.32
C GLU A 29 12.45 -10.36 -3.84
N ASN A 30 12.69 -9.40 -2.94
CA ASN A 30 12.49 -9.57 -1.51
C ASN A 30 11.11 -9.02 -1.09
N ALA A 31 10.21 -9.91 -0.68
CA ALA A 31 8.82 -9.55 -0.33
C ALA A 31 8.77 -8.50 0.79
N GLU A 32 9.64 -8.64 1.79
CA GLU A 32 9.69 -7.72 2.93
C GLU A 32 10.12 -6.32 2.50
N GLU A 33 11.13 -6.22 1.63
CA GLU A 33 11.56 -4.93 1.08
C GLU A 33 10.48 -4.27 0.22
N ILE A 34 9.76 -5.06 -0.59
CA ILE A 34 8.66 -4.57 -1.42
C ILE A 34 7.54 -4.02 -0.56
N VAL A 35 7.10 -4.78 0.45
CA VAL A 35 6.04 -4.36 1.36
C VAL A 35 6.49 -3.14 2.16
N SER A 36 7.72 -3.14 2.67
CA SER A 36 8.29 -1.99 3.39
C SER A 36 8.33 -0.72 2.53
N ARG A 37 8.72 -0.84 1.25
CA ARG A 37 8.70 0.27 0.28
C ARG A 37 7.28 0.79 0.07
N HIS A 38 6.30 -0.10 -0.13
CA HIS A 38 4.90 0.31 -0.31
C HIS A 38 4.34 1.00 0.93
N ILE A 39 4.62 0.48 2.14
CA ILE A 39 4.22 1.11 3.40
C ILE A 39 4.80 2.52 3.51
N LYS A 40 6.09 2.71 3.20
CA LYS A 40 6.73 4.03 3.21
C LYS A 40 6.10 4.99 2.20
N LEU A 41 5.79 4.52 0.99
CA LEU A 41 5.13 5.34 -0.02
C LEU A 41 3.72 5.76 0.43
N LEU A 42 2.97 4.84 1.04
CA LEU A 42 1.62 5.12 1.54
C LEU A 42 1.65 6.16 2.68
N HIS A 43 2.58 6.04 3.62
CA HIS A 43 2.75 7.05 4.67
C HIS A 43 3.10 8.43 4.09
N ARG A 44 4.03 8.50 3.14
CA ARG A 44 4.40 9.77 2.48
C ARG A 44 3.22 10.39 1.73
N TYR A 45 2.42 9.57 1.04
CA TYR A 45 1.21 10.04 0.38
C TYR A 45 0.21 10.61 1.39
N ASN A 46 -0.06 9.89 2.48
CA ASN A 46 -0.98 10.34 3.52
C ASN A 46 -0.51 11.63 4.18
N GLU A 47 0.78 11.75 4.53
CA GLU A 47 1.34 12.97 5.10
C GLU A 47 1.18 14.17 4.16
N ALA A 48 1.46 13.99 2.86
CA ALA A 48 1.29 15.04 1.87
C ALA A 48 -0.19 15.42 1.68
N LYS A 49 -1.08 14.43 1.67
CA LYS A 49 -2.53 14.62 1.58
C LYS A 49 -3.06 15.41 2.78
N ASP A 50 -2.67 15.02 3.99
CA ASP A 50 -3.10 15.66 5.24
C ASP A 50 -2.60 17.11 5.33
N ALA A 51 -1.32 17.35 5.02
CA ALA A 51 -0.77 18.70 4.95
C ALA A 51 -1.53 19.58 3.94
N THR A 52 -1.83 19.03 2.77
CA THR A 52 -2.62 19.72 1.74
C THR A 52 -4.04 20.01 2.23
N GLN A 53 -4.69 19.06 2.89
CA GLN A 53 -6.05 19.24 3.41
C GLN A 53 -6.13 20.34 4.49
N ILE A 54 -5.10 20.45 5.34
CA ILE A 54 -4.97 21.54 6.32
C ILE A 54 -4.89 22.89 5.61
N LEU A 55 -4.08 23.00 4.55
CA LEU A 55 -3.93 24.23 3.77
C LEU A 55 -5.23 24.60 3.06
N ILE A 56 -5.92 23.62 2.47
CA ILE A 56 -7.24 23.81 1.86
C ILE A 56 -8.25 24.31 2.89
N GLY A 57 -8.27 23.73 4.10
CA GLY A 57 -9.14 24.18 5.18
C GLY A 57 -8.91 25.64 5.57
N ARG A 58 -7.63 26.05 5.68
CA ARG A 58 -7.26 27.44 5.94
C ARG A 58 -7.65 28.37 4.79
N LEU A 59 -7.45 27.94 3.55
CA LEU A 59 -7.83 28.70 2.35
C LEU A 59 -9.34 28.92 2.29
N ALA A 60 -10.12 27.87 2.56
CA ALA A 60 -11.57 27.94 2.61
C ALA A 60 -12.03 28.96 3.66
N ALA A 61 -11.44 28.94 4.86
CA ALA A 61 -11.73 29.88 5.95
C ALA A 61 -11.41 31.34 5.55
N ILE A 62 -10.26 31.60 4.93
CA ILE A 62 -9.88 32.94 4.46
C ILE A 62 -10.83 33.45 3.38
N ARG A 63 -11.27 32.56 2.47
CA ARG A 63 -12.20 32.91 1.39
C ARG A 63 -13.66 32.99 1.82
N GLY A 64 -14.00 32.57 3.04
CA GLY A 64 -15.39 32.43 3.48
C GLY A 64 -16.18 31.40 2.65
N THR A 65 -15.49 30.38 2.13
CA THR A 65 -16.07 29.32 1.28
C THR A 65 -15.97 27.96 1.98
N THR A 66 -16.57 26.93 1.39
CA THR A 66 -16.45 25.56 1.92
C THR A 66 -15.25 24.85 1.32
N ILE A 67 -14.72 23.85 2.04
CA ILE A 67 -13.65 22.97 1.54
C ILE A 67 -14.05 22.32 0.21
N ARG A 68 -15.30 21.90 0.07
CA ARG A 68 -15.83 21.30 -1.16
C ARG A 68 -15.76 22.27 -2.35
N GLN A 69 -16.06 23.55 -2.13
CA GLN A 69 -15.94 24.57 -3.19
C GLN A 69 -14.48 24.73 -3.62
N ILE A 70 -13.54 24.76 -2.67
CA ILE A 70 -12.11 24.81 -3.00
C ILE A 70 -11.68 23.56 -3.78
N HIS A 71 -12.15 22.37 -3.41
CA HIS A 71 -11.87 21.15 -4.18
C HIS A 71 -12.41 21.26 -5.62
N GLN A 72 -13.62 21.79 -5.79
CA GLN A 72 -14.20 22.02 -7.11
C GLN A 72 -13.39 23.03 -7.93
N ASP A 73 -13.03 24.17 -7.33
CA ASP A 73 -12.25 25.23 -7.97
C ASP A 73 -10.85 24.76 -8.39
N MET A 74 -10.28 23.80 -7.65
CA MET A 74 -8.95 23.22 -7.91
C MET A 74 -8.99 21.93 -8.74
N GLY A 75 -10.17 21.46 -9.16
CA GLY A 75 -10.30 20.20 -9.91
C GLY A 75 -9.90 18.96 -9.10
N LEU A 76 -10.12 18.98 -7.79
CA LEU A 76 -9.81 17.91 -6.83
C LEU A 76 -11.06 17.15 -6.37
N LEU A 77 -12.15 17.24 -7.12
CA LEU A 77 -13.32 16.40 -6.85
C LEU A 77 -12.97 14.98 -7.25
N ASP A 78 -13.19 14.02 -6.34
CA ASP A 78 -12.94 12.62 -6.60
C ASP A 78 -13.76 12.18 -7.83
N GLU A 79 -13.07 11.83 -8.92
CA GLU A 79 -13.70 11.23 -10.11
C GLU A 79 -14.20 9.80 -9.84
N ASP A 80 -13.70 9.16 -8.78
CA ASP A 80 -13.97 7.77 -8.39
C ASP A 80 -15.10 7.61 -7.35
N ALA A 81 -15.81 8.67 -6.98
CA ALA A 81 -16.89 8.61 -5.98
C ALA A 81 -18.24 8.06 -6.49
N ASN A 82 -18.23 7.26 -7.57
CA ASN A 82 -19.42 6.68 -8.20
C ASN A 82 -19.36 5.15 -8.27
#